data_AF-A0A955SS24-F1
#
_entry.id   AF-A0A955SS24-F1
#
_cell.length_a   1.000
_cell.length_b   1.000
_cell.length_c   1.000
_cell.angle_alpha   90.00
_cell.angle_beta   90.00
_cell.angle_gamma   90.00
#
_symmetry.space_group_name_H-M   'P 1'
#
loop_
_entity.id
_entity.type
_entity.pdbx_description
1 polymer ?
#
loop_
_entity_poly.entity_id
_entity_poly.type
_entity_poly.pdbx_seq_one_letter_code
_entity_poly.pdbx_strand_id
1 'polypeptide(L)'
;MNWKTTVVLLVIAIGVGFFYFWDVENVEQEKKIEKQKEELILTEKEDIMKLSLERPNQDTITAVREGEEWNLTEPVEWPADKFAWDAIASSLSSAKIARTFPDEGETLSEDQIKAWGLDPAGLTVAATVREGSEEYKFGFGNTLPNSDSSVYGTSSDLEDKVVVVSKAVINNASKDLHSLREKKYLNVHFERDKPSLIAVSNKDLQLVAEKNAENDWTITSPERMKGDPANLRKFVEKLGLESIKIIDDVSDEKLKSVGLAEDQLASATSYRVGFGGEGAEKTFYVGAFDPTEGGHLGRRAGARNLFVIDKDFFDEQPTKLEELRPKKAITIQKWNAEVVSATSNGKPLFDLRKQDFNWRMTSPHSATAERGAIDKLVDAFNDYKIMSFVSSASSLADLGLDEPILSLTIGGKDATETIHFGDHDGIGGIYASWEGMPDKFVMDQGVLDKVLLNPLDLLTPDERERIAPAPEEKAPETGTTVSAPNLDVGEPQPAEPAMAATAEAEQSQPAEPVMESTSEAKDKAE
;
A
#
# COMPACT_ATOMS: atom_id res chain seq x y z
N MET A 1 -70.81 -32.82 17.69
CA MET A 1 -69.77 -32.83 16.64
C MET A 1 -69.65 -34.25 16.13
N ASN A 2 -69.99 -34.49 14.87
CA ASN A 2 -70.12 -35.84 14.33
C ASN A 2 -68.73 -36.29 13.83
N TRP A 3 -68.01 -37.08 14.63
CA TRP A 3 -66.59 -37.41 14.43
C TRP A 3 -66.29 -38.00 13.04
N LYS A 4 -67.26 -38.71 12.45
CA LYS A 4 -67.17 -39.25 11.09
C LYS A 4 -67.09 -38.15 10.03
N THR A 5 -67.87 -37.08 10.20
CA THR A 5 -67.88 -35.93 9.29
C THR A 5 -66.59 -35.11 9.44
N THR A 6 -66.04 -35.02 10.66
CA THR A 6 -64.75 -34.37 10.91
C THR A 6 -63.59 -35.12 10.26
N VAL A 7 -63.57 -36.46 10.32
CA VAL A 7 -62.55 -37.29 9.64
C VAL A 7 -62.62 -37.14 8.13
N VAL A 8 -63.82 -37.15 7.54
CA VAL A 8 -64.00 -36.96 6.09
C VAL A 8 -63.53 -35.57 5.65
N LEU A 9 -63.88 -34.51 6.40
CA LEU A 9 -63.39 -33.16 6.10
C LEU A 9 -61.88 -33.03 6.23
N LEU A 10 -61.26 -33.73 7.19
CA LEU A 10 -59.81 -33.73 7.39
C LEU A 10 -59.08 -34.44 6.24
N VAL A 11 -59.62 -35.56 5.75
CA VAL A 11 -59.08 -36.26 4.56
C VAL A 11 -59.20 -35.40 3.31
N ILE A 12 -60.33 -34.71 3.12
CA ILE A 12 -60.51 -33.78 1.99
C ILE A 12 -59.53 -32.60 2.11
N ALA A 13 -59.37 -32.01 3.31
CA ALA A 13 -58.43 -30.92 3.53
C ALA A 13 -56.98 -31.33 3.25
N ILE A 14 -56.58 -32.56 3.64
CA ILE A 14 -55.27 -33.12 3.31
C ILE A 14 -55.14 -33.34 1.79
N GLY A 15 -56.17 -33.87 1.13
CA GLY A 15 -56.16 -34.08 -0.32
C GLY A 15 -56.04 -32.77 -1.11
N VAL A 16 -56.76 -31.72 -0.69
CA VAL A 16 -56.66 -30.38 -1.29
C VAL A 16 -55.30 -29.75 -0.99
N GLY A 17 -54.78 -29.90 0.23
CA GLY A 17 -53.44 -29.43 0.58
C GLY A 17 -52.34 -30.13 -0.22
N PHE A 18 -52.45 -31.44 -0.42
CA PHE A 18 -51.53 -32.22 -1.26
C PHE A 18 -51.62 -31.83 -2.73
N PHE A 19 -52.83 -31.65 -3.26
CA PHE A 19 -53.03 -31.17 -4.63
C PHE A 19 -52.44 -29.76 -4.83
N TYR A 20 -52.68 -28.84 -3.90
CA TYR A 20 -52.10 -27.49 -3.96
C TYR A 20 -50.57 -27.51 -3.87
N PHE A 21 -49.99 -28.34 -3.00
CA PHE A 21 -48.55 -28.50 -2.88
C PHE A 21 -47.93 -29.08 -4.16
N TRP A 22 -48.55 -30.13 -4.72
CA TRP A 22 -48.08 -30.77 -5.96
C TRP A 22 -48.22 -29.85 -7.18
N ASP A 23 -49.30 -29.07 -7.27
CA ASP A 23 -49.55 -28.09 -8.33
C ASP A 23 -48.56 -26.90 -8.25
N VAL A 24 -48.31 -26.37 -7.05
CA VAL A 24 -47.31 -25.30 -6.84
C VAL A 24 -45.91 -25.79 -7.21
N GLU A 25 -45.53 -27.00 -6.79
CA GLU A 25 -44.20 -27.56 -7.10
C GLU A 25 -44.06 -27.87 -8.59
N ASN A 26 -45.07 -28.43 -9.26
CA ASN A 26 -45.04 -28.64 -10.71
C ASN A 26 -45.01 -27.33 -11.50
N VAL A 27 -45.81 -26.33 -11.14
CA VAL A 27 -45.78 -25.00 -11.79
C VAL A 27 -44.44 -24.31 -11.56
N GLU A 28 -43.81 -24.49 -10.41
CA GLU A 28 -42.47 -23.96 -10.13
C GLU A 28 -41.39 -24.69 -10.94
N GLN A 29 -41.51 -26.01 -11.11
CA GLN A 29 -40.63 -26.81 -11.97
C GLN A 29 -40.82 -26.47 -13.45
N GLU A 30 -42.05 -26.32 -13.93
CA GLU A 30 -42.36 -25.90 -15.30
C GLU A 30 -41.81 -24.50 -15.58
N LYS A 31 -41.98 -23.55 -14.64
CA LYS A 31 -41.37 -22.22 -14.74
C LYS A 31 -39.84 -22.27 -14.72
N LYS A 32 -39.23 -23.17 -13.94
CA LYS A 32 -37.77 -23.37 -13.97
C LYS A 32 -37.31 -23.93 -15.31
N ILE A 33 -38.03 -24.91 -15.86
CA ILE A 33 -37.74 -25.52 -17.17
C ILE A 33 -37.94 -24.51 -18.30
N GLU A 34 -39.01 -23.72 -18.28
CA GLU A 34 -39.24 -22.64 -19.25
C GLU A 34 -38.15 -21.58 -19.15
N LYS A 35 -37.81 -21.15 -17.94
CA LYS A 35 -36.73 -20.17 -17.72
C LYS A 35 -35.37 -20.70 -18.15
N GLN A 36 -35.11 -22.00 -18.01
CA GLN A 36 -33.90 -22.67 -18.50
C GLN A 36 -33.87 -22.78 -20.03
N LYS A 37 -35.03 -22.86 -20.69
CA LYS A 37 -35.14 -22.82 -22.17
C LYS A 37 -34.96 -21.41 -22.75
N GLU A 38 -35.02 -20.38 -21.91
CA GLU A 38 -34.76 -18.99 -22.31
C GLU A 38 -33.27 -18.63 -22.27
N GLU A 39 -32.40 -19.46 -21.67
CA GLU A 39 -30.96 -19.19 -21.56
C GLU A 39 -30.23 -19.63 -22.85
N LEU A 40 -29.20 -18.88 -23.24
CA LEU A 40 -28.40 -19.18 -24.44
C LEU A 40 -27.55 -20.43 -24.24
N ILE A 41 -27.04 -20.64 -23.03
CA ILE A 41 -26.31 -21.83 -22.59
C ILE A 41 -26.70 -22.13 -21.14
N LEU A 42 -27.05 -23.38 -20.85
CA LEU A 42 -27.42 -23.81 -19.49
C LEU A 42 -26.16 -24.18 -18.70
N THR A 43 -25.45 -23.18 -18.19
CA THR A 43 -24.24 -23.38 -17.37
C THR A 43 -24.00 -22.20 -16.44
N GLU A 44 -23.24 -22.44 -15.37
CA GLU A 44 -22.72 -21.37 -14.52
C GLU A 44 -21.37 -20.86 -15.06
N LYS A 45 -21.05 -19.60 -14.78
CA LYS A 45 -19.79 -19.01 -15.28
C LYS A 45 -18.55 -19.71 -14.74
N GLU A 46 -18.64 -20.32 -13.55
CA GLU A 46 -17.57 -21.05 -12.88
C GLU A 46 -17.25 -22.36 -13.60
N ASP A 47 -18.25 -22.96 -14.25
CA ASP A 47 -18.05 -24.19 -15.01
C ASP A 47 -17.28 -23.91 -16.31
N ILE A 48 -17.46 -22.76 -16.97
CA ILE A 48 -16.77 -22.45 -18.23
C ILE A 48 -15.23 -22.48 -18.05
N MET A 49 -14.57 -23.49 -18.63
CA MET A 49 -13.13 -23.76 -18.52
C MET A 49 -12.31 -23.26 -19.71
N LYS A 50 -12.92 -23.11 -20.89
CA LYS A 50 -12.24 -22.60 -22.08
C LYS A 50 -13.17 -21.66 -22.83
N LEU A 51 -12.60 -20.56 -23.31
CA LEU A 51 -13.27 -19.61 -24.18
C LEU A 51 -12.37 -19.31 -25.39
N SER A 52 -12.94 -19.36 -26.58
CA SER A 52 -12.28 -18.97 -27.83
C SER A 52 -13.08 -17.88 -28.53
N LEU A 53 -12.39 -16.84 -29.00
CA LEU A 53 -12.97 -15.66 -29.63
C LEU A 53 -12.43 -15.56 -31.05
N GLU A 54 -13.27 -15.81 -32.04
CA GLU A 54 -12.91 -15.77 -33.46
C GLU A 54 -13.60 -14.58 -34.13
N ARG A 55 -12.83 -13.82 -34.91
CA ARG A 55 -13.34 -12.68 -35.67
C ARG A 55 -12.83 -12.74 -37.10
N PRO A 56 -13.61 -12.28 -38.10
CA PRO A 56 -13.15 -12.25 -39.48
C PRO A 56 -11.85 -11.45 -39.63
N ASN A 57 -10.84 -12.06 -40.26
CA ASN A 57 -9.53 -11.48 -40.55
C ASN A 57 -8.70 -11.07 -39.31
N GLN A 58 -8.95 -11.69 -38.16
CA GLN A 58 -8.13 -11.50 -36.96
C GLN A 58 -7.71 -12.86 -36.41
N ASP A 59 -6.62 -12.88 -35.65
CA ASP A 59 -6.20 -14.08 -34.94
C ASP A 59 -7.23 -14.45 -33.86
N THR A 60 -7.43 -15.75 -33.71
CA THR A 60 -8.26 -16.32 -32.65
C THR A 60 -7.60 -16.05 -31.30
N ILE A 61 -8.41 -15.62 -30.34
CA ILE A 61 -7.95 -15.42 -28.96
C ILE A 61 -8.59 -16.49 -28.10
N THR A 62 -7.76 -17.36 -27.53
CA THR A 62 -8.23 -18.48 -26.69
C THR A 62 -7.63 -18.40 -25.30
N ALA A 63 -8.48 -18.50 -24.29
CA ALA A 63 -8.06 -18.66 -22.89
C ALA A 63 -8.61 -19.93 -22.29
N VAL A 64 -7.80 -20.54 -21.42
CA VAL A 64 -8.15 -21.70 -20.58
C VAL A 64 -8.08 -21.26 -19.13
N ARG A 65 -9.05 -21.71 -18.33
CA ARG A 65 -9.10 -21.48 -16.89
C ARG A 65 -8.36 -22.62 -16.17
N GLU A 66 -7.42 -22.25 -15.32
CA GLU A 66 -6.68 -23.18 -14.46
C GLU A 66 -6.86 -22.74 -13.00
N GLY A 67 -7.69 -23.48 -12.26
CA GLY A 67 -8.12 -23.07 -10.93
C GLY A 67 -8.98 -21.80 -10.99
N GLU A 68 -8.50 -20.70 -10.40
CA GLU A 68 -9.18 -19.39 -10.44
C GLU A 68 -8.62 -18.45 -11.51
N GLU A 69 -7.51 -18.78 -12.16
CA GLU A 69 -6.82 -17.89 -13.10
C GLU A 69 -7.13 -18.28 -14.54
N TRP A 70 -7.06 -17.31 -15.45
CA TRP A 70 -7.18 -17.53 -16.90
C TRP A 70 -5.81 -17.37 -17.55
N ASN A 71 -5.47 -18.28 -18.45
CA ASN A 71 -4.24 -18.26 -19.23
C ASN A 71 -4.57 -18.27 -20.72
N LEU A 72 -4.00 -17.32 -21.47
CA LEU A 72 -4.06 -17.30 -22.92
C LEU A 72 -3.21 -18.43 -23.48
N THR A 73 -3.73 -19.06 -24.52
CA THR A 73 -3.08 -20.15 -25.27
C THR A 73 -2.90 -19.76 -26.74
N GLU A 74 -3.77 -18.89 -27.27
CA GLU A 74 -3.68 -18.34 -28.63
C GLU A 74 -3.98 -16.83 -28.61
N PRO A 75 -3.30 -16.02 -29.43
CA PRO A 75 -2.20 -16.40 -30.34
C PRO A 75 -0.84 -16.53 -29.63
N VAL A 76 -0.79 -16.21 -28.33
CA VAL A 76 0.43 -16.23 -27.51
C VAL A 76 0.13 -16.83 -26.14
N GLU A 77 1.05 -17.65 -25.64
CA GLU A 77 0.99 -18.13 -24.26
C GLU A 77 1.29 -16.98 -23.29
N TRP A 78 0.28 -16.54 -22.53
CA TRP A 78 0.41 -15.38 -21.67
C TRP A 78 -0.65 -15.37 -20.56
N PRO A 79 -0.38 -14.84 -19.35
CA PRO A 79 -1.42 -14.69 -18.33
C PRO A 79 -2.57 -13.81 -18.83
N ALA A 80 -3.82 -14.22 -18.62
CA ALA A 80 -4.96 -13.48 -19.12
C ALA A 80 -5.47 -12.45 -18.10
N ASP A 81 -6.24 -11.46 -18.55
CA ASP A 81 -6.97 -10.57 -17.64
C ASP A 81 -8.18 -11.30 -17.07
N LYS A 82 -8.05 -11.78 -15.83
CA LYS A 82 -9.10 -12.56 -15.14
C LYS A 82 -10.46 -11.87 -15.18
N PHE A 83 -10.51 -10.54 -14.95
CA PHE A 83 -11.76 -9.80 -14.90
C PHE A 83 -12.43 -9.72 -16.27
N ALA A 84 -11.65 -9.55 -17.35
CA ALA A 84 -12.16 -9.51 -18.70
C ALA A 84 -12.75 -10.87 -19.13
N TRP A 85 -12.06 -11.98 -18.86
CA TRP A 85 -12.54 -13.32 -19.21
C TRP A 85 -13.71 -13.76 -18.34
N ASP A 86 -13.70 -13.47 -17.04
CA ASP A 86 -14.85 -13.72 -16.17
C ASP A 86 -16.08 -12.92 -16.60
N ALA A 87 -15.91 -11.68 -17.10
CA ALA A 87 -17.00 -10.89 -17.65
C ALA A 87 -17.59 -11.51 -18.93
N ILE A 88 -16.76 -12.10 -19.80
CA ILE A 88 -17.22 -12.84 -20.98
C ILE A 88 -18.01 -14.07 -20.54
N ALA A 89 -17.42 -14.92 -19.69
CA ALA A 89 -18.07 -16.13 -19.15
C ALA A 89 -19.42 -15.80 -18.48
N SER A 90 -19.46 -14.77 -17.64
CA SER A 90 -20.68 -14.30 -16.97
C SER A 90 -21.72 -13.79 -17.96
N SER A 91 -21.30 -13.03 -18.97
CA SER A 91 -22.23 -12.51 -19.98
C SER A 91 -22.82 -13.62 -20.84
N LEU A 92 -22.05 -14.67 -21.13
CA LEU A 92 -22.50 -15.82 -21.89
C LEU A 92 -23.48 -16.67 -21.07
N SER A 93 -23.14 -17.01 -19.82
CA SER A 93 -23.99 -17.81 -18.94
C SER A 93 -25.32 -17.13 -18.59
N SER A 94 -25.33 -15.79 -18.49
CA SER A 94 -26.54 -15.02 -18.20
C SER A 94 -27.30 -14.54 -19.44
N ALA A 95 -26.81 -14.86 -20.64
CA ALA A 95 -27.45 -14.45 -21.89
C ALA A 95 -28.80 -15.15 -22.06
N LYS A 96 -29.83 -14.36 -22.38
CA LYS A 96 -31.17 -14.87 -22.65
C LYS A 96 -31.56 -14.69 -24.11
N ILE A 97 -32.24 -15.70 -24.64
CA ILE A 97 -32.87 -15.73 -25.94
C ILE A 97 -34.18 -14.93 -25.84
N ALA A 98 -34.17 -13.71 -26.37
CA ALA A 98 -35.34 -12.83 -26.42
C ALA A 98 -36.33 -13.25 -27.53
N ARG A 99 -35.81 -13.80 -28.63
CA ARG A 99 -36.59 -14.26 -29.78
C ARG A 99 -35.81 -15.31 -30.55
N THR A 100 -36.52 -16.20 -31.22
CA THR A 100 -35.95 -17.18 -32.15
C THR A 100 -36.59 -17.03 -33.54
N PHE A 101 -35.82 -17.30 -34.59
CA PHE A 101 -36.21 -17.35 -35.99
C PHE A 101 -35.70 -18.66 -36.61
N PRO A 102 -36.32 -19.16 -37.69
CA PRO A 102 -37.58 -18.68 -38.24
C PRO A 102 -38.76 -19.13 -37.36
N ASP A 103 -39.94 -18.57 -37.58
CA ASP A 103 -41.15 -19.03 -36.87
C ASP A 103 -41.48 -20.48 -37.31
N GLU A 104 -42.26 -21.21 -36.51
CA GLU A 104 -42.48 -22.65 -36.71
C GLU A 104 -43.07 -22.95 -38.11
N GLY A 105 -42.37 -23.78 -38.90
CA GLY A 105 -42.77 -24.16 -40.26
C GLY A 105 -42.17 -23.30 -41.38
N GLU A 106 -41.35 -22.30 -41.05
CA GLU A 106 -40.58 -21.50 -42.02
C GLU A 106 -39.10 -21.94 -42.09
N THR A 107 -38.39 -21.51 -43.13
CA THR A 107 -36.95 -21.75 -43.33
C THR A 107 -36.21 -20.45 -43.57
N LEU A 108 -35.04 -20.28 -42.97
CA LEU A 108 -34.18 -19.12 -43.23
C LEU A 108 -33.51 -19.25 -44.60
N SER A 109 -33.52 -18.18 -45.39
CA SER A 109 -32.73 -18.14 -46.63
C SER A 109 -31.27 -17.73 -46.35
N GLU A 110 -30.34 -18.20 -47.18
CA GLU A 110 -28.93 -17.79 -47.09
C GLU A 110 -28.76 -16.27 -47.16
N ASP A 111 -29.55 -15.60 -48.01
CA ASP A 111 -29.52 -14.14 -48.14
C ASP A 111 -29.94 -13.43 -46.85
N GLN A 112 -30.88 -14.00 -46.08
CA GLN A 112 -31.29 -13.46 -44.77
C GLN A 112 -30.18 -13.64 -43.73
N ILE A 113 -29.56 -14.82 -43.67
CA ILE A 113 -28.45 -15.12 -42.75
C ILE A 113 -27.28 -14.15 -43.02
N LYS A 114 -26.95 -13.93 -44.30
CA LYS A 114 -25.93 -12.95 -44.73
C LYS A 114 -26.34 -11.51 -44.40
N ALA A 115 -27.60 -11.12 -44.63
CA ALA A 115 -28.10 -9.79 -44.29
C ALA A 115 -28.06 -9.51 -42.77
N TRP A 116 -28.21 -10.54 -41.95
CA TRP A 116 -28.06 -10.46 -40.49
C TRP A 116 -26.61 -10.55 -40.01
N GLY A 117 -25.64 -10.72 -40.91
CA GLY A 117 -24.22 -10.76 -40.58
C GLY A 117 -23.80 -12.03 -39.85
N LEU A 118 -24.45 -13.17 -40.14
CA LEU A 118 -24.17 -14.47 -39.52
C LEU A 118 -23.38 -15.42 -40.43
N ASP A 119 -23.15 -15.05 -41.70
CA ASP A 119 -22.34 -15.79 -42.65
C ASP A 119 -21.46 -14.84 -43.50
N PRO A 120 -20.18 -14.63 -43.13
CA PRO A 120 -19.57 -15.06 -41.86
C PRO A 120 -20.12 -14.26 -40.67
N ALA A 121 -20.11 -14.87 -39.48
CA ALA A 121 -20.44 -14.18 -38.24
C ALA A 121 -19.40 -13.08 -37.94
N GLY A 122 -19.86 -11.94 -37.40
CA GLY A 122 -18.98 -10.85 -37.00
C GLY A 122 -18.09 -11.19 -35.80
N LEU A 123 -18.57 -12.08 -34.93
CA LEU A 123 -17.83 -12.66 -33.80
C LEU A 123 -18.37 -14.07 -33.54
N THR A 124 -17.49 -15.04 -33.38
CA THR A 124 -17.84 -16.38 -32.88
C THR A 124 -17.21 -16.57 -31.51
N VAL A 125 -18.02 -16.95 -30.53
CA VAL A 125 -17.56 -17.34 -29.19
C VAL A 125 -17.74 -18.85 -29.05
N ALA A 126 -16.65 -19.57 -28.80
CA ALA A 126 -16.70 -20.97 -28.46
C ALA A 126 -16.44 -21.15 -26.96
N ALA A 127 -17.24 -21.97 -26.29
CA ALA A 127 -17.14 -22.21 -24.85
C ALA A 127 -17.11 -23.70 -24.54
N THR A 128 -16.20 -24.11 -23.65
CA THR A 128 -16.13 -25.47 -23.12
C THR A 128 -16.43 -25.44 -21.62
N VAL A 129 -17.48 -26.16 -21.21
CA VAL A 129 -18.04 -26.11 -19.84
C VAL A 129 -17.34 -27.06 -18.88
N ARG A 130 -16.74 -28.14 -19.35
CA ARG A 130 -15.87 -28.99 -18.51
C ARG A 130 -14.74 -29.50 -19.37
N GLU A 131 -13.61 -29.80 -18.78
CA GLU A 131 -12.49 -30.38 -19.52
C GLU A 131 -12.97 -31.65 -20.28
N GLY A 132 -12.79 -31.65 -21.60
CA GLY A 132 -13.24 -32.74 -22.48
C GLY A 132 -14.74 -32.75 -22.83
N SER A 133 -15.53 -31.75 -22.42
CA SER A 133 -16.92 -31.61 -22.88
C SER A 133 -16.99 -31.14 -24.34
N GLU A 134 -18.17 -31.27 -24.94
CA GLU A 134 -18.45 -30.65 -26.23
C GLU A 134 -18.28 -29.13 -26.14
N GLU A 135 -17.85 -28.54 -27.26
CA GLU A 135 -17.63 -27.11 -27.42
C GLU A 135 -18.90 -26.46 -27.97
N TYR A 136 -19.50 -25.58 -27.18
CA TYR A 136 -20.66 -24.80 -27.58
C TYR A 136 -20.21 -23.61 -28.42
N LYS A 137 -20.75 -23.46 -29.63
CA LYS A 137 -20.37 -22.38 -30.55
C LYS A 137 -21.52 -21.40 -30.74
N PHE A 138 -21.23 -20.13 -30.52
CA PHE A 138 -22.18 -19.03 -30.66
C PHE A 138 -21.66 -18.02 -31.68
N GLY A 139 -22.33 -17.92 -32.83
CA GLY A 139 -22.06 -16.88 -33.81
C GLY A 139 -22.88 -15.64 -33.50
N PHE A 140 -22.32 -14.45 -33.66
CA PHE A 140 -22.99 -13.18 -33.44
C PHE A 140 -22.83 -12.27 -34.65
N GLY A 141 -23.95 -11.68 -35.08
CA GLY A 141 -24.03 -10.83 -36.26
C GLY A 141 -24.44 -9.40 -35.94
N ASN A 142 -25.26 -8.82 -36.81
CA ASN A 142 -25.66 -7.42 -36.79
C ASN A 142 -26.58 -7.11 -35.59
N THR A 143 -26.50 -5.85 -35.15
CA THR A 143 -27.47 -5.27 -34.21
C THR A 143 -28.83 -5.13 -34.89
N LEU A 144 -29.92 -5.36 -34.16
CA LEU A 144 -31.27 -5.27 -34.70
C LEU A 144 -31.59 -3.81 -35.13
N PRO A 145 -32.26 -3.58 -36.27
CA PRO A 145 -32.55 -2.22 -36.76
C PRO A 145 -33.31 -1.30 -35.79
N ASN A 146 -34.11 -1.87 -34.88
CA ASN A 146 -34.94 -1.15 -33.92
C ASN A 146 -34.52 -1.38 -32.45
N SER A 147 -33.34 -1.96 -32.20
CA SER A 147 -32.84 -2.22 -30.85
C SER A 147 -31.32 -2.10 -30.81
N ASP A 148 -30.81 -1.11 -30.07
CA ASP A 148 -29.37 -0.94 -29.87
C ASP A 148 -28.76 -1.95 -28.88
N SER A 149 -29.60 -2.70 -28.16
CA SER A 149 -29.20 -3.61 -27.08
C SER A 149 -29.31 -5.09 -27.46
N SER A 150 -29.75 -5.40 -28.69
CA SER A 150 -29.97 -6.78 -29.14
C SER A 150 -29.25 -7.07 -30.45
N VAL A 151 -28.80 -8.31 -30.59
CA VAL A 151 -28.06 -8.80 -31.76
C VAL A 151 -28.62 -10.12 -32.23
N TYR A 152 -28.52 -10.37 -33.53
CA TYR A 152 -28.75 -11.69 -34.09
C TYR A 152 -27.59 -12.62 -33.75
N GLY A 153 -27.87 -13.88 -33.47
CA GLY A 153 -26.87 -14.90 -33.21
C GLY A 153 -27.31 -16.30 -33.61
N THR A 154 -26.35 -17.23 -33.63
CA THR A 154 -26.55 -18.66 -33.82
C THR A 154 -26.06 -19.41 -32.57
N SER A 155 -26.57 -20.61 -32.34
CA SER A 155 -26.12 -21.51 -31.27
C SER A 155 -25.97 -22.91 -31.83
N SER A 156 -24.90 -23.62 -31.47
CA SER A 156 -24.71 -25.03 -31.83
C SER A 156 -25.83 -25.95 -31.30
N ASP A 157 -26.50 -25.56 -30.21
CA ASP A 157 -27.60 -26.34 -29.62
C ASP A 157 -28.94 -26.13 -30.35
N LEU A 158 -29.04 -25.06 -31.11
CA LEU A 158 -30.23 -24.67 -31.85
C LEU A 158 -29.91 -24.63 -33.35
N GLU A 159 -29.61 -25.81 -33.89
CA GLU A 159 -29.38 -25.99 -35.32
C GLU A 159 -30.56 -25.41 -36.14
N ASP A 160 -30.22 -24.78 -37.26
CA ASP A 160 -31.15 -24.10 -38.19
C ASP A 160 -31.97 -22.93 -37.62
N LYS A 161 -31.62 -22.43 -36.43
CA LYS A 161 -32.29 -21.29 -35.80
C LYS A 161 -31.35 -20.10 -35.60
N VAL A 162 -31.91 -18.91 -35.74
CA VAL A 162 -31.28 -17.65 -35.34
C VAL A 162 -31.94 -17.14 -34.08
N VAL A 163 -31.14 -16.86 -33.07
CA VAL A 163 -31.58 -16.29 -31.80
C VAL A 163 -31.33 -14.79 -31.76
N VAL A 164 -32.12 -14.09 -30.96
CA VAL A 164 -31.89 -12.70 -30.59
C VAL A 164 -31.48 -12.66 -29.14
N VAL A 165 -30.30 -12.12 -28.87
CA VAL A 165 -29.70 -12.08 -27.53
C VAL A 165 -29.19 -10.69 -27.20
N SER A 166 -28.86 -10.46 -25.94
CA SER A 166 -28.30 -9.18 -25.49
C SER A 166 -26.94 -8.91 -26.12
N LYS A 167 -26.71 -7.67 -26.55
CA LYS A 167 -25.43 -7.18 -27.06
C LYS A 167 -24.30 -7.20 -26.00
N ALA A 168 -24.63 -7.39 -24.72
CA ALA A 168 -23.66 -7.46 -23.64
C ALA A 168 -22.56 -8.53 -23.87
N VAL A 169 -22.92 -9.68 -24.45
CA VAL A 169 -21.95 -10.74 -24.79
C VAL A 169 -20.90 -10.22 -25.77
N ILE A 170 -21.33 -9.56 -26.85
CA ILE A 170 -20.44 -8.97 -27.85
C ILE A 170 -19.57 -7.88 -27.23
N ASN A 171 -20.13 -6.99 -26.40
CA ASN A 171 -19.38 -5.87 -25.82
C ASN A 171 -18.16 -6.35 -25.01
N ASN A 172 -18.26 -7.49 -24.33
CA ASN A 172 -17.15 -8.06 -23.57
C ASN A 172 -16.21 -8.88 -24.46
N ALA A 173 -16.76 -9.70 -25.35
CA ALA A 173 -15.99 -10.63 -26.18
C ALA A 173 -15.33 -9.98 -27.41
N SER A 174 -15.75 -8.78 -27.82
CA SER A 174 -15.16 -8.05 -28.95
C SER A 174 -13.89 -7.26 -28.60
N LYS A 175 -13.43 -7.29 -27.35
CA LYS A 175 -12.18 -6.66 -26.91
C LYS A 175 -10.96 -7.21 -27.64
N ASP A 176 -9.94 -6.38 -27.83
CA ASP A 176 -8.67 -6.79 -28.45
C ASP A 176 -7.79 -7.65 -27.53
N LEU A 177 -6.74 -8.24 -28.09
CA LEU A 177 -5.79 -9.07 -27.33
C LEU A 177 -5.16 -8.31 -26.16
N HIS A 178 -4.84 -7.02 -26.34
CA HIS A 178 -4.24 -6.22 -25.27
C HIS A 178 -5.16 -6.06 -24.07
N SER A 179 -6.46 -5.89 -24.31
CA SER A 179 -7.49 -5.74 -23.28
C SER A 179 -7.87 -7.06 -22.60
N LEU A 180 -7.56 -8.19 -23.22
CA LEU A 180 -7.88 -9.55 -22.72
C LEU A 180 -6.70 -10.22 -22.02
N ARG A 181 -5.51 -9.62 -22.07
CA ARG A 181 -4.29 -10.17 -21.47
C ARG A 181 -3.87 -9.39 -20.22
N GLU A 182 -3.03 -9.99 -19.39
CA GLU A 182 -2.39 -9.29 -18.27
C GLU A 182 -1.45 -8.19 -18.81
N LYS A 183 -1.79 -6.93 -18.50
CA LYS A 183 -1.14 -5.72 -19.02
C LYS A 183 -0.09 -5.13 -18.08
N LYS A 184 -0.06 -5.54 -16.81
CA LYS A 184 0.78 -4.92 -15.77
C LYS A 184 2.26 -5.15 -16.04
N TYR A 185 3.14 -4.20 -15.71
CA TYR A 185 4.58 -4.42 -15.86
C TYR A 185 5.07 -5.56 -14.96
N LEU A 186 4.78 -5.46 -13.65
CA LEU A 186 4.97 -6.51 -12.66
C LEU A 186 3.68 -6.73 -11.86
N ASN A 187 2.99 -7.83 -12.09
CA ASN A 187 1.84 -8.21 -11.26
C ASN A 187 2.35 -8.83 -9.95
N VAL A 188 2.33 -8.06 -8.87
CA VAL A 188 2.71 -8.47 -7.51
C VAL A 188 1.53 -8.23 -6.56
N HIS A 189 1.13 -9.28 -5.85
CA HIS A 189 0.09 -9.19 -4.82
C HIS A 189 0.73 -9.39 -3.44
N PHE A 190 0.78 -8.34 -2.61
CA PHE A 190 1.51 -8.35 -1.34
C PHE A 190 1.08 -9.47 -0.38
N GLU A 191 -0.23 -9.72 -0.30
CA GLU A 191 -0.81 -10.67 0.64
C GLU A 191 -0.56 -12.13 0.22
N ARG A 192 -0.61 -12.40 -1.08
CA ARG A 192 -0.41 -13.75 -1.67
C ARG A 192 1.07 -14.04 -1.87
N ASP A 193 1.77 -13.11 -2.52
CA ASP A 193 3.14 -13.30 -2.98
C ASP A 193 4.16 -13.01 -1.87
N LYS A 194 3.77 -12.25 -0.82
CA LYS A 194 4.59 -11.94 0.36
C LYS A 194 6.01 -11.47 -0.02
N PRO A 195 6.13 -10.33 -0.72
CA PRO A 195 7.43 -9.82 -1.15
C PRO A 195 8.34 -9.56 0.06
N SER A 196 9.61 -9.91 -0.12
CA SER A 196 10.66 -9.84 0.89
C SER A 196 11.92 -9.12 0.41
N LEU A 197 12.04 -8.87 -0.89
CA LEU A 197 13.10 -8.05 -1.46
C LEU A 197 12.51 -7.07 -2.46
N ILE A 198 12.98 -5.83 -2.43
CA ILE A 198 12.66 -4.79 -3.40
C ILE A 198 13.99 -4.14 -3.79
N ALA A 199 14.34 -4.18 -5.07
CA ALA A 199 15.53 -3.52 -5.56
C ALA A 199 15.22 -2.65 -6.79
N VAL A 200 15.91 -1.53 -6.87
CA VAL A 200 15.88 -0.64 -8.03
C VAL A 200 17.29 -0.21 -8.36
N SER A 201 17.62 -0.29 -9.64
CA SER A 201 18.86 0.23 -10.19
C SER A 201 18.50 1.11 -11.37
N ASN A 202 18.62 2.42 -11.20
CA ASN A 202 18.51 3.40 -12.27
C ASN A 202 19.54 4.53 -12.05
N LYS A 203 19.54 5.54 -12.92
CA LYS A 203 20.52 6.63 -12.88
C LYS A 203 20.41 7.52 -11.63
N ASP A 204 19.21 7.63 -11.05
CA ASP A 204 18.88 8.55 -9.94
C ASP A 204 18.82 7.82 -8.59
N LEU A 205 18.54 6.51 -8.60
CA LEU A 205 18.30 5.69 -7.42
C LEU A 205 18.89 4.29 -7.58
N GLN A 206 19.72 3.92 -6.60
CA GLN A 206 20.29 2.59 -6.43
C GLN A 206 19.93 2.11 -5.03
N LEU A 207 19.08 1.10 -4.93
CA LEU A 207 18.57 0.63 -3.64
C LEU A 207 18.28 -0.86 -3.67
N VAL A 208 18.60 -1.52 -2.55
CA VAL A 208 18.12 -2.85 -2.20
C VAL A 208 17.50 -2.77 -0.82
N ALA A 209 16.24 -3.17 -0.70
CA ALA A 209 15.51 -3.27 0.54
C ALA A 209 15.09 -4.73 0.77
N GLU A 210 15.31 -5.20 1.99
CA GLU A 210 15.01 -6.57 2.42
C GLU A 210 14.11 -6.54 3.65
N LYS A 211 13.19 -7.49 3.69
CA LYS A 211 12.27 -7.69 4.80
C LYS A 211 12.81 -8.78 5.72
N ASN A 212 12.97 -8.48 6.99
CA ASN A 212 13.43 -9.47 7.98
C ASN A 212 12.29 -10.40 8.44
N ALA A 213 12.61 -11.34 9.33
CA ALA A 213 11.63 -12.29 9.89
C ALA A 213 10.54 -11.63 10.75
N GLU A 214 10.79 -10.44 11.28
CA GLU A 214 9.86 -9.65 12.11
C GLU A 214 8.93 -8.76 11.26
N ASN A 215 9.04 -8.86 9.94
CA ASN A 215 8.33 -8.06 8.93
C ASN A 215 8.78 -6.61 8.76
N ASP A 216 9.95 -6.26 9.31
CA ASP A 216 10.53 -4.93 9.15
C ASP A 216 11.38 -4.85 7.88
N TRP A 217 11.24 -3.73 7.19
CA TRP A 217 12.02 -3.42 5.99
C TRP A 217 13.29 -2.66 6.35
N THR A 218 14.41 -3.18 5.87
CA THR A 218 15.73 -2.55 5.96
C THR A 218 16.26 -2.35 4.56
N ILE A 219 16.64 -1.12 4.24
CA ILE A 219 17.42 -0.84 3.04
C ILE A 219 18.85 -1.28 3.35
N THR A 220 19.40 -2.22 2.58
CA THR A 220 20.74 -2.81 2.78
C THR A 220 21.79 -2.20 1.86
N SER A 221 21.36 -1.58 0.76
CA SER A 221 22.20 -0.85 -0.20
C SER A 221 21.54 0.48 -0.55
N PRO A 222 22.28 1.60 -0.64
CA PRO A 222 23.75 1.71 -0.64
C PRO A 222 24.40 1.52 0.73
N GLU A 223 23.65 1.76 1.80
CA GLU A 223 24.06 1.54 3.18
C GLU A 223 22.89 0.96 3.96
N ARG A 224 23.18 0.33 5.11
CA ARG A 224 22.13 -0.17 6.00
C ARG A 224 21.35 0.98 6.60
N MET A 225 20.02 1.00 6.41
CA MET A 225 19.15 2.07 6.91
C MET A 225 17.70 1.59 7.04
N LYS A 226 16.89 2.27 7.86
CA LYS A 226 15.47 1.89 8.05
C LYS A 226 14.67 2.22 6.79
N GLY A 227 13.90 1.25 6.29
CA GLY A 227 12.96 1.43 5.17
C GLY A 227 11.54 1.65 5.69
N ASP A 228 10.76 2.51 5.01
CA ASP A 228 9.35 2.70 5.32
C ASP A 228 8.49 1.62 4.64
N PRO A 229 7.82 0.74 5.40
CA PRO A 229 7.03 -0.35 4.82
C PRO A 229 5.90 0.13 3.91
N ALA A 230 5.30 1.28 4.21
CA ALA A 230 4.17 1.81 3.44
C ALA A 230 4.63 2.43 2.12
N ASN A 231 5.76 3.15 2.10
CA ASN A 231 6.31 3.72 0.87
C ASN A 231 6.92 2.64 -0.02
N LEU A 232 7.59 1.63 0.56
CA LEU A 232 8.06 0.46 -0.20
C LEU A 232 6.90 -0.34 -0.80
N ARG A 233 5.81 -0.52 -0.05
CA ARG A 233 4.58 -1.15 -0.56
C ARG A 233 4.01 -0.37 -1.75
N LYS A 234 3.82 0.95 -1.59
CA LYS A 234 3.33 1.82 -2.65
C LYS A 234 4.22 1.73 -3.89
N PHE A 235 5.54 1.75 -3.71
CA PHE A 235 6.49 1.63 -4.81
C PHE A 235 6.25 0.35 -5.63
N VAL A 236 6.15 -0.81 -4.99
CA VAL A 236 5.85 -2.07 -5.70
C VAL A 236 4.46 -2.08 -6.32
N GLU A 237 3.45 -1.49 -5.67
CA GLU A 237 2.12 -1.32 -6.26
C GLU A 237 2.18 -0.49 -7.55
N LYS A 238 3.03 0.54 -7.62
CA LYS A 238 3.28 1.33 -8.84
C LYS A 238 4.03 0.57 -9.92
N LEU A 239 4.76 -0.50 -9.59
CA LEU A 239 5.29 -1.43 -10.59
C LEU A 239 4.19 -2.30 -11.23
N GLY A 240 3.01 -2.36 -10.61
CA GLY A 240 1.82 -3.02 -11.12
C GLY A 240 0.91 -2.15 -11.99
N LEU A 241 1.38 -1.00 -12.48
CA LEU A 241 0.67 -0.20 -13.48
C LEU A 241 0.58 -0.94 -14.82
N GLU A 242 -0.43 -0.59 -15.62
CA GLU A 242 -0.70 -1.19 -16.92
C GLU A 242 0.12 -0.55 -18.04
N SER A 243 0.50 -1.36 -19.02
CA SER A 243 1.14 -0.89 -20.25
C SER A 243 0.15 -0.34 -21.26
N ILE A 244 0.63 0.61 -22.08
CA ILE A 244 -0.15 1.14 -23.21
C ILE A 244 -0.39 0.05 -24.25
N LYS A 245 0.64 -0.76 -24.51
CA LYS A 245 0.67 -1.82 -25.51
C LYS A 245 1.74 -2.84 -25.13
N ILE A 246 1.54 -4.10 -25.53
CA ILE A 246 2.61 -5.11 -25.53
C ILE A 246 2.85 -5.56 -26.98
N ILE A 247 4.13 -5.64 -27.34
CA ILE A 247 4.65 -6.03 -28.64
C ILE A 247 5.18 -7.46 -28.49
N ASP A 248 4.56 -8.37 -29.22
CA ASP A 248 4.89 -9.80 -29.20
C ASP A 248 5.95 -10.13 -30.26
N ASP A 249 6.59 -11.30 -30.12
CA ASP A 249 7.57 -11.87 -31.06
C ASP A 249 8.69 -10.91 -31.53
N VAL A 250 9.32 -10.25 -30.56
CA VAL A 250 10.35 -9.23 -30.82
C VAL A 250 11.68 -9.86 -31.25
N SER A 251 12.26 -9.34 -32.34
CA SER A 251 13.56 -9.78 -32.85
C SER A 251 14.72 -9.33 -31.95
N ASP A 252 15.86 -10.04 -32.02
CA ASP A 252 17.05 -9.69 -31.23
C ASP A 252 17.61 -8.32 -31.62
N GLU A 253 17.49 -7.91 -32.88
CA GLU A 253 17.89 -6.58 -33.36
C GLU A 253 17.09 -5.47 -32.68
N LYS A 254 15.77 -5.69 -32.52
CA LYS A 254 14.90 -4.73 -31.85
C LYS A 254 15.25 -4.63 -30.37
N LEU A 255 15.46 -5.76 -29.68
CA LEU A 255 15.92 -5.78 -28.29
C LEU A 255 17.24 -5.01 -28.12
N LYS A 256 18.22 -5.24 -29.01
CA LYS A 256 19.51 -4.52 -29.02
C LYS A 256 19.35 -3.02 -29.22
N SER A 257 18.46 -2.61 -30.15
CA SER A 257 18.24 -1.20 -30.46
C SER A 257 17.71 -0.39 -29.27
N VAL A 258 17.01 -1.05 -28.34
CA VAL A 258 16.45 -0.41 -27.14
C VAL A 258 17.20 -0.74 -25.85
N GLY A 259 18.34 -1.43 -25.93
CA GLY A 259 19.16 -1.74 -24.75
C GLY A 259 18.61 -2.85 -23.86
N LEU A 260 17.75 -3.72 -24.39
CA LEU A 260 17.07 -4.79 -23.64
C LEU A 260 17.47 -6.19 -24.11
N ALA A 261 18.57 -6.31 -24.87
CA ALA A 261 19.18 -7.60 -25.14
C ALA A 261 19.84 -8.16 -23.86
N GLU A 262 19.97 -9.48 -23.79
CA GLU A 262 20.42 -10.19 -22.58
C GLU A 262 21.79 -9.70 -22.05
N ASP A 263 22.72 -9.38 -22.95
CA ASP A 263 24.05 -8.84 -22.65
C ASP A 263 24.04 -7.36 -22.21
N GLN A 264 22.91 -6.65 -22.37
CA GLN A 264 22.75 -5.25 -21.99
C GLN A 264 22.00 -5.06 -20.66
N LEU A 265 21.28 -6.08 -20.19
CA LEU A 265 20.41 -6.00 -19.00
C LEU A 265 21.15 -5.59 -17.72
N ALA A 266 22.43 -5.94 -17.59
CA ALA A 266 23.25 -5.57 -16.43
C ALA A 266 23.42 -4.04 -16.27
N SER A 267 23.30 -3.29 -17.36
CA SER A 267 23.40 -1.82 -17.39
C SER A 267 22.05 -1.11 -17.54
N ALA A 268 20.97 -1.88 -17.75
CA ALA A 268 19.64 -1.34 -17.92
C ALA A 268 19.04 -0.89 -16.59
N THR A 269 18.12 0.08 -16.66
CA THR A 269 17.27 0.39 -15.50
C THR A 269 16.47 -0.86 -15.14
N SER A 270 16.50 -1.27 -13.88
CA SER A 270 15.82 -2.49 -13.42
C SER A 270 15.05 -2.25 -12.13
N TYR A 271 13.89 -2.90 -12.05
CA TYR A 271 13.02 -2.98 -10.87
C TYR A 271 12.82 -4.44 -10.55
N ARG A 272 13.14 -4.84 -9.32
CA ARG A 272 13.15 -6.23 -8.90
C ARG A 272 12.36 -6.41 -7.63
N VAL A 273 11.53 -7.44 -7.59
CA VAL A 273 10.77 -7.84 -6.41
C VAL A 273 11.03 -9.32 -6.17
N GLY A 274 11.60 -9.65 -5.02
CA GLY A 274 11.86 -11.02 -4.58
C GLY A 274 10.83 -11.49 -3.55
N PHE A 275 10.52 -12.79 -3.60
CA PHE A 275 9.55 -13.47 -2.73
C PHE A 275 10.28 -14.48 -1.84
N GLY A 276 9.66 -14.85 -0.71
CA GLY A 276 10.28 -15.81 0.22
C GLY A 276 10.54 -17.18 -0.44
N GLY A 277 11.80 -17.59 -0.50
CA GLY A 277 12.27 -18.81 -1.16
C GLY A 277 13.42 -18.53 -2.14
N GLU A 278 14.25 -19.52 -2.44
CA GLU A 278 15.38 -19.37 -3.36
C GLU A 278 14.86 -19.24 -4.82
N GLY A 279 15.17 -18.14 -5.51
CA GLY A 279 14.94 -17.97 -6.95
C GLY A 279 13.57 -17.46 -7.41
N ALA A 280 12.65 -17.12 -6.51
CA ALA A 280 11.38 -16.49 -6.88
C ALA A 280 11.55 -14.96 -6.95
N GLU A 281 12.09 -14.46 -8.06
CA GLU A 281 12.22 -13.01 -8.31
C GLU A 281 11.49 -12.61 -9.59
N LYS A 282 10.79 -11.47 -9.55
CA LYS A 282 10.24 -10.81 -10.72
C LYS A 282 11.08 -9.56 -10.98
N THR A 283 11.65 -9.47 -12.19
CA THR A 283 12.42 -8.29 -12.63
C THR A 283 11.78 -7.69 -13.87
N PHE A 284 11.66 -6.36 -13.88
CA PHE A 284 11.26 -5.56 -15.03
C PHE A 284 12.39 -4.60 -15.39
N TYR A 285 12.79 -4.64 -16.65
CA TYR A 285 13.82 -3.79 -17.22
C TYR A 285 13.19 -2.69 -18.05
N VAL A 286 13.80 -1.51 -18.02
CA VAL A 286 13.40 -0.36 -18.83
C VAL A 286 14.53 -0.01 -19.79
N GLY A 287 14.17 0.05 -21.08
CA GLY A 287 15.05 0.38 -22.19
C GLY A 287 14.83 1.80 -22.72
N ALA A 288 15.40 2.04 -23.90
CA ALA A 288 15.34 3.32 -24.57
C ALA A 288 13.92 3.69 -25.04
N PHE A 289 13.73 5.00 -25.28
CA PHE A 289 12.56 5.52 -25.94
C PHE A 289 12.53 5.09 -27.40
N ASP A 290 11.40 4.58 -27.85
CA ASP A 290 11.16 4.20 -29.23
C ASP A 290 10.25 5.22 -29.93
N PRO A 291 10.75 5.96 -30.95
CA PRO A 291 9.95 6.96 -31.65
C PRO A 291 8.77 6.40 -32.45
N THR A 292 8.83 5.14 -32.87
CA THR A 292 7.76 4.50 -33.64
C THR A 292 6.61 4.08 -32.74
N GLU A 293 6.92 3.56 -31.55
CA GLU A 293 5.92 3.17 -30.55
C GLU A 293 5.50 4.34 -29.64
N GLY A 294 6.24 5.45 -29.65
CA GLY A 294 5.91 6.69 -28.94
C GLY A 294 6.15 6.63 -27.42
N GLY A 295 7.01 5.73 -26.94
CA GLY A 295 7.23 5.50 -25.52
C GLY A 295 8.54 4.79 -25.20
N HIS A 296 8.91 4.75 -23.92
CA HIS A 296 9.97 3.85 -23.46
C HIS A 296 9.51 2.39 -23.56
N LEU A 297 10.41 1.49 -23.96
CA LEU A 297 10.10 0.06 -23.97
C LEU A 297 10.62 -0.59 -22.68
N GLY A 298 9.90 -1.60 -22.20
CA GLY A 298 10.33 -2.42 -21.08
C GLY A 298 10.14 -3.91 -21.33
N ARG A 299 10.79 -4.74 -20.53
CA ARG A 299 10.75 -6.21 -20.66
C ARG A 299 10.79 -6.86 -19.29
N ARG A 300 10.02 -7.93 -19.10
CA ARG A 300 10.20 -8.81 -17.94
C ARG A 300 11.45 -9.69 -18.14
N ALA A 301 12.13 -10.07 -17.07
CA ALA A 301 13.21 -11.07 -17.15
C ALA A 301 12.70 -12.37 -17.82
N GLY A 302 13.49 -12.90 -18.76
CA GLY A 302 13.18 -14.13 -19.49
C GLY A 302 12.10 -14.01 -20.59
N ALA A 303 11.34 -12.92 -20.66
CA ALA A 303 10.28 -12.74 -21.67
C ALA A 303 10.83 -12.07 -22.94
N ARG A 304 10.31 -12.40 -24.13
CA ARG A 304 10.69 -11.70 -25.38
C ARG A 304 9.77 -10.52 -25.72
N ASN A 305 8.62 -10.42 -25.07
CA ASN A 305 7.63 -9.38 -25.33
C ASN A 305 8.08 -8.03 -24.75
N LEU A 306 7.85 -6.95 -25.50
CA LEU A 306 8.15 -5.59 -25.06
C LEU A 306 6.89 -4.84 -24.66
N PHE A 307 6.94 -4.15 -23.52
CA PHE A 307 5.86 -3.30 -23.03
C PHE A 307 6.16 -1.86 -23.44
N VAL A 308 5.19 -1.18 -24.04
CA VAL A 308 5.24 0.28 -24.21
C VAL A 308 4.83 0.90 -22.88
N ILE A 309 5.78 1.57 -22.25
CA ILE A 309 5.65 2.12 -20.91
C ILE A 309 4.96 3.48 -21.00
N ASP A 310 3.90 3.63 -20.22
CA ASP A 310 3.21 4.92 -20.03
C ASP A 310 4.11 5.91 -19.29
N LYS A 311 3.99 7.20 -19.62
CA LYS A 311 4.74 8.26 -18.93
C LYS A 311 4.45 8.27 -17.42
N ASP A 312 3.21 8.00 -17.03
CA ASP A 312 2.78 7.98 -15.62
C ASP A 312 3.56 6.97 -14.80
N PHE A 313 4.08 5.88 -15.42
CA PHE A 313 4.96 4.95 -14.74
C PHE A 313 6.16 5.67 -14.14
N PHE A 314 6.82 6.56 -14.88
CA PHE A 314 8.01 7.28 -14.42
C PHE A 314 7.68 8.38 -13.42
N ASP A 315 6.56 9.09 -13.63
CA ASP A 315 6.11 10.18 -12.75
C ASP A 315 5.73 9.64 -11.35
N GLU A 316 5.39 8.36 -11.23
CA GLU A 316 5.03 7.72 -9.96
C GLU A 316 6.15 6.92 -9.28
N GLN A 317 7.33 6.77 -9.89
CA GLN A 317 8.47 6.08 -9.26
C GLN A 317 9.19 6.99 -8.24
N PRO A 318 9.73 6.42 -7.15
CA PRO A 318 10.56 7.17 -6.23
C PRO A 318 11.82 7.67 -6.95
N THR A 319 12.08 8.98 -6.84
CA THR A 319 13.27 9.60 -7.47
C THR A 319 14.45 9.70 -6.52
N LYS A 320 14.19 9.60 -5.22
CA LYS A 320 15.19 9.74 -4.17
C LYS A 320 15.02 8.70 -3.07
N LEU A 321 16.14 8.35 -2.45
CA LEU A 321 16.22 7.39 -1.36
C LEU A 321 15.38 7.82 -0.14
N GLU A 322 15.36 9.12 0.15
CA GLU A 322 14.66 9.70 1.29
C GLU A 322 13.14 9.49 1.23
N GLU A 323 12.56 9.35 0.03
CA GLU A 323 11.13 9.09 -0.15
C GLU A 323 10.72 7.70 0.38
N LEU A 324 11.68 6.76 0.41
CA LEU A 324 11.50 5.38 0.87
C LEU A 324 11.86 5.19 2.34
N ARG A 325 12.30 6.25 3.04
CA ARG A 325 12.64 6.22 4.47
C ARG A 325 11.46 6.64 5.35
N PRO A 326 11.43 6.22 6.63
CA PRO A 326 10.38 6.60 7.56
C PRO A 326 10.30 8.12 7.75
N LYS A 327 9.09 8.66 7.79
CA LYS A 327 8.84 10.08 8.13
C LYS A 327 8.58 10.29 9.63
N LYS A 328 8.29 9.20 10.34
CA LYS A 328 8.06 9.17 11.78
C LYS A 328 9.10 8.28 12.42
N ALA A 329 9.55 8.66 13.60
CA ALA A 329 10.55 7.88 14.32
C ALA A 329 9.93 6.69 15.06
N ILE A 330 8.70 6.82 15.56
CA ILE A 330 7.92 5.71 16.15
C ILE A 330 6.77 5.35 15.23
N THR A 331 6.49 4.06 15.13
CA THR A 331 5.35 3.52 14.37
C THR A 331 4.26 2.96 15.29
N ILE A 332 4.63 2.56 16.52
CA ILE A 332 3.70 2.01 17.52
C ILE A 332 2.63 3.06 17.88
N GLN A 333 1.39 2.71 17.57
CA GLN A 333 0.21 3.54 17.84
C GLN A 333 -0.19 3.45 19.32
N LYS A 334 -0.79 4.52 19.86
CA LYS A 334 -1.19 4.59 21.27
C LYS A 334 -2.08 3.44 21.75
N TRP A 335 -2.96 2.92 20.89
CA TRP A 335 -3.86 1.82 21.26
C TRP A 335 -3.13 0.46 21.36
N ASN A 336 -1.98 0.34 20.70
CA ASN A 336 -1.10 -0.83 20.74
C ASN A 336 0.01 -0.71 21.80
N ALA A 337 0.16 0.46 22.44
CA ALA A 337 1.17 0.67 23.46
C ALA A 337 0.81 -0.09 24.76
N GLU A 338 1.77 -0.83 25.27
CA GLU A 338 1.72 -1.56 26.54
C GLU A 338 2.84 -1.12 27.50
N VAL A 339 3.93 -0.55 26.97
CA VAL A 339 5.05 -0.01 27.72
C VAL A 339 5.41 1.36 27.17
N VAL A 340 5.65 2.33 28.05
CA VAL A 340 6.26 3.62 27.71
C VAL A 340 7.27 3.96 28.80
N SER A 341 8.55 4.03 28.47
CA SER A 341 9.60 4.35 29.44
C SER A 341 10.56 5.38 28.87
N ALA A 342 11.14 6.17 29.77
CA ALA A 342 12.14 7.15 29.42
C ALA A 342 13.30 7.13 30.41
N THR A 343 14.51 7.35 29.90
CA THR A 343 15.71 7.62 30.71
C THR A 343 16.25 8.99 30.34
N SER A 344 16.63 9.79 31.32
CA SER A 344 17.29 11.08 31.09
C SER A 344 18.70 11.03 31.68
N ASN A 345 19.71 11.38 30.88
CA ASN A 345 21.12 11.37 31.27
C ASN A 345 21.52 10.04 31.95
N GLY A 346 21.13 8.91 31.34
CA GLY A 346 21.37 7.55 31.84
C GLY A 346 20.59 7.14 33.09
N LYS A 347 19.71 7.99 33.64
CA LYS A 347 18.89 7.68 34.82
C LYS A 347 17.43 7.44 34.43
N PRO A 348 16.72 6.47 35.05
CA PRO A 348 15.29 6.28 34.81
C PRO A 348 14.49 7.55 35.13
N LEU A 349 13.74 8.06 34.16
CA LEU A 349 12.83 9.18 34.33
C LEU A 349 11.43 8.68 34.69
N PHE A 350 10.88 7.74 33.91
CA PHE A 350 9.66 6.99 34.24
C PHE A 350 9.63 5.62 33.53
N ASP A 351 8.91 4.65 34.09
CA ASP A 351 8.55 3.38 33.44
C ASP A 351 7.05 3.13 33.65
N LEU A 352 6.28 3.25 32.58
CA LEU A 352 4.84 3.04 32.54
C LEU A 352 4.53 1.70 31.87
N ARG A 353 3.69 0.89 32.51
CA ARG A 353 3.25 -0.40 31.98
C ARG A 353 1.74 -0.56 32.10
N LYS A 354 1.15 -1.18 31.09
CA LYS A 354 -0.27 -1.53 31.08
C LYS A 354 -0.46 -2.87 31.81
N GLN A 355 -1.26 -2.85 32.88
CA GLN A 355 -1.60 -4.00 33.72
C GLN A 355 -3.12 -4.03 33.89
N ASP A 356 -3.77 -5.15 33.56
CA ASP A 356 -5.23 -5.31 33.63
C ASP A 356 -5.99 -4.13 32.97
N PHE A 357 -5.56 -3.76 31.77
CA PHE A 357 -6.07 -2.62 30.97
C PHE A 357 -5.83 -1.22 31.56
N ASN A 358 -5.20 -1.10 32.73
CA ASN A 358 -4.89 0.16 33.38
C ASN A 358 -3.40 0.46 33.31
N TRP A 359 -3.05 1.73 33.14
CA TRP A 359 -1.65 2.13 33.17
C TRP A 359 -1.17 2.26 34.61
N ARG A 360 0.05 1.77 34.86
CA ARG A 360 0.73 1.90 36.14
C ARG A 360 2.15 2.39 35.91
N MET A 361 2.58 3.33 36.74
CA MET A 361 3.98 3.68 36.86
C MET A 361 4.66 2.64 37.75
N THR A 362 5.81 2.15 37.32
CA THR A 362 6.65 1.19 38.06
C THR A 362 7.94 1.84 38.57
N SER A 363 8.36 2.95 37.94
CA SER A 363 9.50 3.77 38.34
C SER A 363 9.23 5.25 37.96
N PRO A 364 9.66 6.24 38.78
CA PRO A 364 10.35 6.10 40.06
C PRO A 364 9.40 5.70 41.22
N HIS A 365 8.08 5.82 41.00
CA HIS A 365 7.07 5.48 41.99
C HIS A 365 6.17 4.35 41.47
N SER A 366 5.79 3.42 42.35
CA SER A 366 4.75 2.45 42.05
C SER A 366 3.38 3.05 42.33
N ALA A 367 2.67 3.48 41.27
CA ALA A 367 1.41 4.20 41.39
C ALA A 367 0.51 4.02 40.16
N THR A 368 -0.78 4.29 40.31
CA THR A 368 -1.73 4.28 39.20
C THR A 368 -1.48 5.49 38.29
N ALA A 369 -1.34 5.24 36.99
CA ALA A 369 -1.01 6.28 36.03
C ALA A 369 -2.26 6.73 35.25
N GLU A 370 -2.29 8.02 34.91
CA GLU A 370 -3.41 8.67 34.25
C GLU A 370 -3.36 8.39 32.75
N ARG A 371 -4.30 7.58 32.26
CA ARG A 371 -4.37 7.20 30.84
C ARG A 371 -4.36 8.41 29.90
N GLY A 372 -5.11 9.46 30.22
CA GLY A 372 -5.17 10.65 29.38
C GLY A 372 -3.83 11.41 29.27
N ALA A 373 -2.99 11.34 30.31
CA ALA A 373 -1.65 11.92 30.28
C ALA A 373 -0.69 11.10 29.41
N ILE A 374 -0.80 9.76 29.48
CA ILE A 374 0.02 8.83 28.69
C ILE A 374 -0.38 8.90 27.22
N ASP A 375 -1.67 8.93 26.92
CA ASP A 375 -2.16 9.08 25.54
C ASP A 375 -1.60 10.38 24.91
N LYS A 376 -1.58 11.49 25.67
CA LYS A 376 -0.97 12.76 25.23
C LYS A 376 0.54 12.66 25.02
N LEU A 377 1.25 11.93 25.88
CA LEU A 377 2.69 11.71 25.75
C LEU A 377 3.02 10.92 24.47
N VAL A 378 2.29 9.83 24.23
CA VAL A 378 2.46 9.00 23.03
C VAL A 378 2.03 9.73 21.76
N ASP A 379 0.93 10.50 21.82
CA ASP A 379 0.49 11.36 20.70
C ASP A 379 1.53 12.43 20.38
N ALA A 380 2.06 13.12 21.40
CA ALA A 380 3.09 14.14 21.21
C ALA A 380 4.28 13.57 20.43
N PHE A 381 4.77 12.40 20.82
CA PHE A 381 5.87 11.75 20.09
C PHE A 381 5.51 11.38 18.65
N ASN A 382 4.34 10.75 18.45
CA ASN A 382 3.87 10.31 17.14
C ASN A 382 3.60 11.47 16.16
N ASP A 383 3.37 12.68 16.68
CA ASP A 383 3.16 13.89 15.89
C ASP A 383 4.47 14.53 15.41
N TYR A 384 5.57 14.36 16.15
CA TYR A 384 6.87 14.84 15.72
C TYR A 384 7.43 13.98 14.57
N LYS A 385 7.76 14.67 13.48
CA LYS A 385 8.32 14.05 12.27
C LYS A 385 9.82 14.15 12.27
N ILE A 386 10.44 13.22 11.55
CA ILE A 386 11.84 13.35 11.16
C ILE A 386 11.92 14.54 10.20
N MET A 387 12.74 15.53 10.56
CA MET A 387 12.96 16.74 9.76
C MET A 387 13.96 16.49 8.64
N SER A 388 15.06 15.80 8.96
CA SER A 388 16.10 15.43 8.02
C SER A 388 16.91 14.24 8.52
N PHE A 389 17.63 13.57 7.62
CA PHE A 389 18.59 12.55 7.98
C PHE A 389 20.00 13.13 7.97
N VAL A 390 20.81 12.72 8.94
CA VAL A 390 22.20 13.13 9.09
C VAL A 390 23.09 12.18 8.29
N SER A 391 24.19 12.72 7.77
CA SER A 391 25.20 11.93 7.03
C SER A 391 25.70 10.75 7.88
N SER A 392 25.96 9.62 7.21
CA SER A 392 26.56 8.45 7.85
C SER A 392 27.97 8.70 8.40
N ALA A 393 28.68 9.72 7.88
CA ALA A 393 30.02 10.10 8.32
C ALA A 393 30.07 10.74 9.71
N SER A 394 28.97 11.30 10.21
CA SER A 394 28.91 11.90 11.56
C SER A 394 28.99 10.81 12.63
N SER A 395 29.88 10.96 13.61
CA SER A 395 29.98 10.01 14.71
C SER A 395 28.88 10.23 15.75
N LEU A 396 28.61 9.22 16.60
CA LEU A 396 27.62 9.37 17.68
C LEU A 396 28.06 10.43 18.71
N ALA A 397 29.36 10.49 19.00
CA ALA A 397 29.93 11.47 19.94
C ALA A 397 29.77 12.92 19.46
N ASP A 398 29.97 13.16 18.15
CA ASP A 398 29.81 14.52 17.58
C ASP A 398 28.36 15.04 17.67
N LEU A 399 27.41 14.13 17.89
CA LEU A 399 25.97 14.43 17.96
C LEU A 399 25.41 14.23 19.37
N GLY A 400 26.24 13.93 20.37
CA GLY A 400 25.80 13.63 21.75
C GLY A 400 24.93 12.37 21.87
N LEU A 401 25.02 11.44 20.92
CA LEU A 401 24.22 10.21 20.88
C LEU A 401 24.90 9.02 21.56
N ASP A 402 26.18 9.12 21.90
CA ASP A 402 26.91 8.16 22.73
C ASP A 402 26.54 8.27 24.22
N GLU A 403 26.28 9.50 24.68
CA GLU A 403 25.70 9.80 25.99
C GLU A 403 24.37 10.56 25.85
N PRO A 404 23.28 9.87 25.46
CA PRO A 404 22.03 10.52 25.11
C PRO A 404 21.39 11.23 26.30
N ILE A 405 20.97 12.48 26.09
CA ILE A 405 20.29 13.30 27.11
C ILE A 405 18.91 12.76 27.45
N LEU A 406 18.28 12.06 26.50
CA LEU A 406 17.01 11.38 26.65
C LEU A 406 17.01 10.10 25.79
N SER A 407 16.51 8.99 26.34
CA SER A 407 16.13 7.83 25.55
C SER A 407 14.68 7.48 25.86
N LEU A 408 13.86 7.34 24.83
CA LEU A 408 12.45 7.00 24.94
C LEU A 408 12.22 5.63 24.33
N THR A 409 11.50 4.78 25.05
CA THR A 409 11.09 3.45 24.59
C THR A 409 9.58 3.33 24.62
N ILE A 410 9.01 2.81 23.53
CA ILE A 410 7.62 2.40 23.45
C ILE A 410 7.55 0.93 23.07
N GLY A 411 6.82 0.14 23.85
CA GLY A 411 6.62 -1.28 23.62
C GLY A 411 5.14 -1.57 23.36
N GLY A 412 4.87 -2.40 22.37
CA GLY A 412 3.59 -3.07 22.18
C GLY A 412 3.72 -4.57 22.41
N LYS A 413 2.68 -5.31 22.02
CA LYS A 413 2.63 -6.77 22.21
C LYS A 413 3.77 -7.52 21.51
N ASP A 414 4.08 -7.12 20.28
CA ASP A 414 4.98 -7.87 19.38
C ASP A 414 6.24 -7.08 18.98
N ALA A 415 6.37 -5.81 19.40
CA ALA A 415 7.47 -4.94 18.99
C ALA A 415 7.84 -3.93 20.07
N THR A 416 9.11 -3.52 20.11
CA THR A 416 9.61 -2.43 20.97
C THR A 416 10.48 -1.51 20.13
N GLU A 417 10.24 -0.20 20.26
CA GLU A 417 10.98 0.83 19.54
C GLU A 417 11.62 1.77 20.56
N THR A 418 12.93 2.00 20.42
CA THR A 418 13.71 2.89 21.28
C THR A 418 14.41 3.94 20.44
N ILE A 419 14.36 5.19 20.90
CA ILE A 419 15.01 6.34 20.26
C ILE A 419 15.85 7.06 21.29
N HIS A 420 17.09 7.36 20.91
CA HIS A 420 18.03 8.16 21.68
C HIS A 420 18.08 9.56 21.11
N PHE A 421 18.12 10.55 21.99
CA PHE A 421 18.22 11.97 21.70
C PHE A 421 19.54 12.49 22.25
N GLY A 422 20.31 13.18 21.42
CA GLY A 422 21.61 13.75 21.75
C GLY A 422 21.57 15.27 21.80
N ASP A 423 22.56 15.90 21.19
CA ASP A 423 22.73 17.36 21.21
C ASP A 423 21.71 18.09 20.33
N HIS A 424 21.50 19.36 20.66
CA HIS A 424 20.75 20.28 19.81
C HIS A 424 21.53 20.57 18.52
N ASP A 425 20.83 20.68 17.39
CA ASP A 425 21.45 20.99 16.09
C ASP A 425 21.84 22.47 15.91
N GLY A 426 21.45 23.32 16.88
CA GLY A 426 21.71 24.77 16.89
C GLY A 426 20.73 25.62 16.07
N ILE A 427 19.75 25.02 15.38
CA ILE A 427 18.75 25.70 14.55
C ILE A 427 17.30 25.32 14.89
N GLY A 428 17.09 24.69 16.04
CA GLY A 428 15.76 24.35 16.57
C GLY A 428 15.41 22.86 16.48
N GLY A 429 16.34 22.02 16.04
CA GLY A 429 16.23 20.58 16.05
C GLY A 429 17.11 19.92 17.12
N ILE A 430 16.92 18.61 17.24
CA ILE A 430 17.69 17.72 18.09
C ILE A 430 18.12 16.48 17.31
N TYR A 431 19.38 16.08 17.47
CA TYR A 431 19.87 14.83 16.90
C TYR A 431 19.25 13.62 17.61
N ALA A 432 18.87 12.63 16.83
CA ALA A 432 18.28 11.40 17.29
C ALA A 432 18.77 10.18 16.50
N SER A 433 18.67 9.00 17.11
CA SER A 433 18.94 7.72 16.46
C SER A 433 18.01 6.63 16.99
N TRP A 434 17.76 5.62 16.16
CA TRP A 434 17.06 4.41 16.61
C TRP A 434 18.05 3.44 17.24
N GLU A 435 17.63 2.79 18.32
CA GLU A 435 18.38 1.67 18.92
C GLU A 435 18.64 0.58 17.86
N GLY A 436 19.89 0.10 17.79
CA GLY A 436 20.29 -0.97 16.87
C GLY A 436 20.34 -0.60 15.37
N MET A 437 20.11 0.66 15.00
CA MET A 437 20.21 1.14 13.61
C MET A 437 21.27 2.22 13.46
N PRO A 438 21.99 2.27 12.32
CA PRO A 438 23.04 3.26 12.09
C PRO A 438 22.50 4.65 11.71
N ASP A 439 21.22 4.74 11.37
CA ASP A 439 20.54 5.98 10.99
C ASP A 439 20.63 7.02 12.12
N LYS A 440 21.00 8.22 11.71
CA LYS A 440 20.97 9.43 12.55
C LYS A 440 20.06 10.43 11.85
N PHE A 441 19.25 11.14 12.61
CA PHE A 441 18.27 12.06 12.06
C PHE A 441 18.00 13.23 13.01
N VAL A 442 17.35 14.26 12.49
CA VAL A 442 16.95 15.45 13.25
C VAL A 442 15.45 15.42 13.49
N MET A 443 15.03 15.68 14.72
CA MET A 443 13.63 15.92 15.09
C MET A 443 13.49 17.35 15.64
N ASP A 444 12.26 17.84 15.73
CA ASP A 444 11.98 19.13 16.38
C ASP A 444 12.32 19.03 17.88
N GLN A 445 13.10 19.99 18.40
CA GLN A 445 13.56 19.96 19.80
C GLN A 445 12.41 20.03 20.82
N GLY A 446 11.23 20.54 20.43
CA GLY A 446 10.05 20.60 21.28
C GLY A 446 9.56 19.22 21.74
N VAL A 447 10.00 18.14 21.10
CA VAL A 447 9.77 16.77 21.60
C VAL A 447 10.33 16.58 23.01
N LEU A 448 11.47 17.21 23.33
CA LEU A 448 12.06 17.14 24.66
C LEU A 448 11.14 17.73 25.72
N ASP A 449 10.55 18.91 25.45
CA ASP A 449 9.65 19.59 26.38
C ASP A 449 8.39 18.75 26.69
N LYS A 450 8.01 17.86 25.77
CA LYS A 450 6.86 16.95 25.95
C LYS A 450 7.20 15.71 26.75
N VAL A 451 8.47 15.31 26.84
CA VAL A 451 8.90 14.05 27.48
C VAL A 451 9.66 14.30 28.79
N LEU A 452 10.47 15.35 28.86
CA LEU A 452 11.17 15.82 30.07
C LEU A 452 10.21 16.54 31.03
N LEU A 453 9.12 15.85 31.37
CA LEU A 453 8.07 16.30 32.26
C LEU A 453 8.27 15.73 33.67
N ASN A 454 7.60 16.29 34.67
CA ASN A 454 7.63 15.74 36.02
C ASN A 454 6.85 14.41 36.06
N PRO A 455 7.45 13.26 36.43
CA PRO A 455 6.75 11.97 36.42
C PRO A 455 5.41 11.96 37.20
N LEU A 456 5.26 12.80 38.22
CA LEU A 456 4.00 12.95 38.95
C LEU A 456 2.84 13.46 38.08
N ASP A 457 3.13 14.14 36.96
CA ASP A 457 2.13 14.60 36.00
C ASP A 457 1.48 13.46 35.20
N LEU A 458 2.11 12.28 35.20
CA LEU A 458 1.60 11.06 34.57
C LEU A 458 0.73 10.24 35.51
N LEU A 459 0.58 10.64 36.77
CA LEU A 459 -0.23 9.93 37.78
C LEU A 459 -1.66 10.47 37.84
N THR A 460 -2.59 9.64 38.29
CA THR A 460 -3.96 10.07 38.59
C THR A 460 -3.95 11.15 39.68
N PRO A 461 -4.96 12.04 39.75
CA PRO A 461 -5.00 13.11 40.75
C PRO A 461 -4.79 12.61 42.20
N ASP A 462 -5.47 11.52 42.58
CA ASP A 462 -5.39 10.94 43.92
C ASP A 462 -3.98 10.42 44.26
N GLU A 463 -3.30 9.77 43.30
CA GLU A 463 -1.95 9.25 43.47
C GLU A 463 -0.92 10.38 43.52
N ARG A 464 -1.15 11.44 42.75
CA ARG A 464 -0.32 12.65 42.77
C ARG A 464 -0.37 13.32 44.13
N GLU A 465 -1.56 13.48 44.71
CA GLU A 465 -1.73 14.04 46.05
C GLU A 465 -1.08 13.16 47.13
N ARG A 466 -1.18 11.82 47.00
CA ARG A 466 -0.56 10.86 47.92
C ARG A 466 0.98 10.92 47.92
N ILE A 467 1.59 11.19 46.77
CA ILE A 467 3.04 11.10 46.57
C ILE A 467 3.73 12.47 46.63
N ALA A 468 3.01 13.55 46.29
CA ALA A 468 3.56 14.90 46.35
C ALA A 468 4.07 15.22 47.78
N PRO A 469 5.24 15.87 47.91
CA PRO A 469 5.71 16.31 49.21
C PRO A 469 4.69 17.27 49.82
N ALA A 470 4.41 17.11 51.13
CA ALA A 470 3.53 18.02 51.86
C ALA A 470 4.02 19.47 51.70
N PRO A 471 3.13 20.44 51.47
CA PRO A 471 3.55 21.84 51.35
C PRO A 471 4.30 22.24 52.61
N GLU A 472 5.49 22.84 52.46
CA GLU A 472 6.28 23.36 53.58
C GLU A 472 5.38 24.27 54.43
N GLU A 473 5.07 23.80 55.64
CA GLU A 473 4.33 24.54 56.63
C GLU A 473 5.20 25.75 57.01
N LYS A 474 4.83 26.94 56.52
CA LYS A 474 5.49 28.19 56.94
C LYS A 474 5.44 28.24 58.46
N ALA A 475 6.62 28.18 59.09
CA ALA A 475 6.74 28.20 60.54
C ALA A 475 5.98 29.39 61.15
N PRO A 476 5.20 29.19 62.21
CA PRO A 476 4.43 30.27 62.82
C PRO A 476 5.37 31.25 63.53
N GLU A 477 5.19 32.54 63.26
CA GLU A 477 5.75 33.62 64.08
C GLU A 477 5.19 33.50 65.51
N THR A 478 5.98 32.98 66.44
CA THR A 478 5.65 33.00 67.86
C THR A 478 5.88 34.40 68.43
N GLY A 479 4.80 35.06 68.80
CA GLY A 479 4.83 36.31 69.56
C GLY A 479 4.83 36.15 71.08
N THR A 480 4.92 37.32 71.73
CA THR A 480 4.64 37.69 73.15
C THR A 480 5.77 37.45 74.19
N THR A 481 6.17 38.39 75.07
CA THR A 481 5.47 39.49 75.76
C THR A 481 6.44 40.44 76.53
N VAL A 482 6.04 41.73 76.67
CA VAL A 482 6.10 42.62 77.87
C VAL A 482 7.35 43.48 78.22
N SER A 483 7.08 44.80 78.30
CA SER A 483 7.59 45.93 79.12
C SER A 483 9.07 46.19 79.42
N ALA A 484 9.43 47.48 79.25
CA ALA A 484 10.70 48.15 79.55
C ALA A 484 11.09 48.18 81.05
N PRO A 485 12.37 48.48 81.35
CA PRO A 485 12.70 49.86 81.73
C PRO A 485 13.98 50.43 81.09
N ASN A 486 14.04 51.77 81.03
CA ASN A 486 15.18 52.61 80.65
C ASN A 486 16.44 52.27 81.47
N LEU A 487 17.62 52.26 80.83
CA LEU A 487 18.86 52.85 81.36
C LEU A 487 19.80 53.23 80.21
N ASP A 488 20.19 54.50 80.28
CA ASP A 488 21.17 55.27 79.52
C ASP A 488 22.59 54.65 79.56
N VAL A 489 23.35 54.81 78.46
CA VAL A 489 24.71 55.39 78.40
C VAL A 489 25.32 55.16 77.01
N GLY A 490 25.64 56.26 76.31
CA GLY A 490 26.92 56.42 75.61
C GLY A 490 26.95 56.27 74.08
N GLU A 491 26.66 57.36 73.38
CA GLU A 491 27.38 57.74 72.14
C GLU A 491 28.83 58.17 72.50
N PRO A 492 29.84 58.24 71.58
CA PRO A 492 29.64 58.80 70.23
C PRO A 492 30.53 58.30 69.06
N GLN A 493 30.07 58.69 67.86
CA GLN A 493 30.83 59.30 66.74
C GLN A 493 31.54 58.47 65.65
N PRO A 494 31.74 59.05 64.44
CA PRO A 494 31.34 58.44 63.17
C PRO A 494 32.51 58.29 62.18
N ALA A 495 32.24 57.65 61.05
CA ALA A 495 33.16 57.58 59.92
C ALA A 495 33.11 58.88 59.09
N GLU A 496 34.29 59.41 58.74
CA GLU A 496 34.50 60.36 57.64
C GLU A 496 35.22 59.67 56.46
N PRO A 497 35.12 60.24 55.23
CA PRO A 497 35.25 59.51 53.97
C PRO A 497 36.44 59.95 53.07
N ALA A 498 36.52 59.27 51.92
CA ALA A 498 37.04 59.71 50.62
C ALA A 498 38.56 59.93 50.41
N MET A 499 39.08 59.29 49.36
CA MET A 499 39.86 59.98 48.32
C MET A 499 39.57 59.39 46.95
N ALA A 500 39.36 60.29 45.99
CA ALA A 500 39.04 60.04 44.59
C ALA A 500 40.17 60.56 43.68
N ALA A 501 39.99 60.30 42.38
CA ALA A 501 40.59 60.94 41.21
C ALA A 501 41.95 60.34 40.76
N THR A 502 42.24 60.10 39.48
CA THR A 502 41.57 60.48 38.21
C THR A 502 42.27 59.73 37.07
N ALA A 503 41.56 59.39 35.98
CA ALA A 503 41.98 59.66 34.59
C ALA A 503 40.92 59.14 33.59
N GLU A 504 40.31 60.09 32.88
CA GLU A 504 39.39 59.93 31.75
C GLU A 504 40.13 59.65 30.43
N ALA A 505 39.45 58.86 29.57
CA ALA A 505 39.18 59.02 28.12
C ALA A 505 40.38 59.06 27.13
N GLU A 506 40.29 58.61 25.87
CA GLU A 506 39.15 58.50 24.96
C GLU A 506 39.46 57.57 23.76
N GLN A 507 38.37 56.96 23.25
CA GLN A 507 38.04 56.32 21.95
C GLN A 507 39.04 56.27 20.76
N SER A 508 39.07 55.13 20.04
CA SER A 508 38.47 54.97 18.69
C SER A 508 38.99 53.71 17.92
N GLN A 509 38.05 52.93 17.37
CA GLN A 509 38.21 52.00 16.23
C GLN A 509 37.97 52.75 14.89
N PRO A 510 38.02 52.14 13.69
CA PRO A 510 38.94 51.14 13.11
C PRO A 510 39.36 51.51 11.65
N ALA A 511 40.31 50.77 11.03
CA ALA A 511 40.40 50.61 9.56
C ALA A 511 41.39 49.47 9.17
N GLU A 512 40.89 48.43 8.51
CA GLU A 512 41.63 47.60 7.52
C GLU A 512 41.73 48.35 6.17
N PRO A 513 42.37 47.83 5.08
CA PRO A 513 43.41 46.79 4.90
C PRO A 513 44.57 47.33 4.02
N VAL A 514 45.54 46.49 3.57
CA VAL A 514 46.07 46.43 2.18
C VAL A 514 47.21 45.40 2.03
N MET A 515 47.17 44.74 0.87
CA MET A 515 48.05 43.72 0.28
C MET A 515 49.52 44.15 0.02
N GLU A 516 50.43 43.16 -0.03
CA GLU A 516 51.39 42.86 -1.14
C GLU A 516 52.27 41.66 -0.69
N SER A 517 52.25 40.50 -1.35
CA SER A 517 52.89 40.07 -2.62
C SER A 517 54.42 39.84 -2.53
N THR A 518 54.85 38.61 -2.85
CA THR A 518 56.05 38.17 -3.61
C THR A 518 56.16 36.64 -3.48
N SER A 519 55.88 35.85 -4.55
CA SER A 519 56.81 35.30 -5.57
C SER A 519 57.80 34.27 -4.99
N GLU A 520 58.17 33.13 -5.58
CA GLU A 520 58.01 32.53 -6.91
C GLU A 520 58.62 31.10 -6.88
N ALA A 521 58.50 30.40 -8.02
CA ALA A 521 59.21 29.19 -8.51
C ALA A 521 58.51 27.83 -8.28
N LYS A 522 57.85 27.22 -9.30
CA LYS A 522 58.32 26.55 -10.56
C LYS A 522 58.95 25.16 -10.37
N ASP A 523 58.26 24.11 -10.82
CA ASP A 523 58.51 23.34 -12.06
C ASP A 523 57.40 22.25 -12.22
N LYS A 524 56.58 22.22 -13.28
CA LYS A 524 56.73 21.44 -14.55
C LYS A 524 57.12 19.97 -14.37
N ALA A 525 56.61 18.98 -15.09
CA ALA A 525 55.47 18.75 -16.00
C ALA A 525 55.57 17.28 -16.42
N GLU A 526 54.45 16.55 -16.47
CA GLU A 526 53.94 15.77 -17.63
C GLU A 526 52.59 15.15 -17.28
#